data_AF-A0A3B8W882-F1
#
_entry.id   AF-A0A3B8W882-F1
#
_cell.length_a   1.000
_cell.length_b   1.000
_cell.length_c   1.000
_cell.angle_alpha   90.00
_cell.angle_beta   90.00
_cell.angle_gamma   90.00
#
_symmetry.space_group_name_H-M   'P 1'
#
loop_
_entity.id
_entity.type
_entity.pdbx_description
1 polymer ?
#
loop_
_entity_poly.entity_id
_entity_poly.type
_entity_poly.pdbx_seq_one_letter_code
_entity_poly.pdbx_strand_id
1 'polypeptide(L)' 'RTQDALEAKADIIATGCPFCNTMLTDGIKHFEKENTVQVKDVAELVGEALIQKV' A
#
# COMPACT_ATOMS: atom_id res chain seq x y z
N ARG A 1 -11.30 6.29 -2.31
CA ARG A 1 -9.92 6.10 -1.77
C ARG A 1 -9.20 5.01 -2.53
N THR A 2 -9.65 3.75 -2.49
CA THR A 2 -9.05 2.69 -3.31
C THR A 2 -9.15 2.99 -4.81
N GLN A 3 -10.32 3.43 -5.29
CA GLN A 3 -10.49 3.86 -6.68
C GLN A 3 -9.54 5.00 -7.05
N ASP A 4 -9.46 6.05 -6.21
CA ASP A 4 -8.52 7.17 -6.39
C ASP A 4 -7.07 6.67 -6.58
N ALA A 5 -6.66 5.68 -5.79
CA ALA A 5 -5.32 5.09 -5.87
C ALA A 5 -5.10 4.24 -7.15
N LEU A 6 -6.13 3.51 -7.58
CA LEU A 6 -6.11 2.73 -8.81
C LEU A 6 -6.09 3.62 -10.07
N GLU A 7 -6.85 4.72 -10.05
CA GLU A 7 -6.86 5.74 -11.11
C GLU A 7 -5.50 6.44 -11.23
N ALA A 8 -4.84 6.68 -10.09
CA ALA A 8 -3.48 7.20 -10.05
C ALA A 8 -2.42 6.18 -10.51
N LYS A 9 -2.81 4.92 -10.80
CA LYS A 9 -1.92 3.82 -11.20
C LYS A 9 -0.77 3.60 -10.23
N ALA A 10 -1.05 3.68 -8.92
CA ALA A 10 -0.03 3.43 -7.91
C ALA A 10 0.32 1.95 -7.82
N ASP A 11 1.62 1.61 -7.88
CA ASP A 11 2.12 0.25 -7.61
C ASP A 11 2.17 -0.04 -6.10
N ILE A 12 2.44 1.00 -5.30
CA ILE A 12 2.54 0.92 -3.84
C ILE A 12 1.76 2.10 -3.22
N ILE A 13 0.93 1.79 -2.23
CA ILE A 13 0.19 2.77 -1.42
C ILE A 13 0.75 2.72 0.01
N ALA A 14 1.40 3.80 0.42
CA ALA A 14 1.92 3.96 1.77
C ALA A 14 0.90 4.62 2.69
N THR A 15 0.75 4.13 3.91
CA THR A 15 -0.10 4.74 4.94
C THR A 15 0.61 4.73 6.29
N GLY A 16 0.33 5.73 7.14
CA GLY A 16 0.77 5.75 8.54
C GLY A 16 -0.39 5.50 9.54
N CYS A 17 -1.55 5.08 9.03
CA CYS A 17 -2.73 4.81 9.84
C CYS A 17 -3.12 3.32 9.72
N PRO A 18 -3.19 2.57 10.85
CA PRO A 18 -3.55 1.15 10.84
C PRO A 18 -4.92 0.87 10.21
N PHE A 19 -5.90 1.73 10.50
CA PHE A 19 -7.24 1.59 9.92
C PHE A 19 -7.23 1.77 8.40
N CYS A 20 -6.49 2.75 7.89
CA CYS A 20 -6.36 2.97 6.46
C CYS A 20 -5.66 1.80 5.77
N ASN A 21 -4.70 1.15 6.43
CA ASN A 21 -4.01 -0.01 5.86
C ASN A 21 -4.99 -1.16 5.62
N THR A 22 -5.80 -1.51 6.63
CA THR A 22 -6.87 -2.50 6.48
C THR A 22 -7.89 -2.09 5.42
N MET A 23 -8.42 -0.86 5.51
CA MET A 23 -9.45 -0.39 4.57
C MET A 23 -8.97 -0.39 3.11
N LEU A 24 -7.74 0.07 2.85
CA LEU A 24 -7.18 0.08 1.51
C LEU A 24 -6.85 -1.34 1.05
N THR A 25 -6.30 -2.19 1.90
CA THR A 25 -6.02 -3.61 1.58
C THR A 25 -7.30 -4.34 1.20
N ASP A 26 -8.37 -4.18 1.98
CA ASP A 26 -9.67 -4.79 1.70
C ASP A 26 -10.27 -4.24 0.41
N GLY A 27 -10.15 -2.94 0.18
CA GLY A 27 -10.56 -2.33 -1.09
C GLY A 27 -9.77 -2.88 -2.28
N ILE A 28 -8.45 -3.02 -2.19
CA ILE A 28 -7.62 -3.56 -3.27
C ILE A 28 -8.01 -5.00 -3.61
N LYS A 29 -8.28 -5.83 -2.59
CA LYS A 29 -8.81 -7.19 -2.77
C LYS A 29 -10.20 -7.20 -3.41
N HIS A 30 -11.08 -6.27 -3.03
CA HIS A 30 -12.40 -6.13 -3.63
C HIS A 30 -12.34 -5.86 -5.15
N PHE A 31 -11.29 -5.18 -5.62
CA PHE A 31 -11.04 -4.94 -7.05
C PHE A 31 -10.12 -5.98 -7.71
N GLU A 32 -9.77 -7.07 -7.02
CA GLU A 32 -8.88 -8.14 -7.51
C GLU A 32 -7.49 -7.62 -7.95
N LYS A 33 -6.97 -6.60 -7.24
CA LYS A 33 -5.69 -5.93 -7.55
C LYS A 33 -4.57 -6.24 -6.56
N GLU A 34 -4.78 -7.16 -5.62
CA GLU A 34 -3.82 -7.51 -4.56
C GLU A 34 -2.49 -8.07 -5.06
N ASN A 35 -2.46 -8.60 -6.29
CA ASN A 35 -1.24 -9.08 -6.93
C ASN A 35 -0.47 -7.98 -7.67
N THR A 36 -1.07 -6.81 -7.87
CA THR A 36 -0.52 -5.71 -8.66
C THR A 36 -0.27 -4.44 -7.85
N VAL A 37 -1.00 -4.24 -6.76
CA VAL A 37 -0.90 -3.05 -5.91
C VAL A 37 -0.66 -3.48 -4.48
N GLN A 38 0.41 -2.98 -3.87
CA GLN A 38 0.76 -3.27 -2.49
C GLN A 38 0.35 -2.13 -1.57
N VAL A 39 -0.27 -2.43 -0.43
CA VAL A 39 -0.49 -1.46 0.63
C VAL A 39 0.52 -1.74 1.75
N LYS A 40 1.29 -0.74 2.15
CA LYS A 40 2.35 -0.86 3.16
C LYS A 40 2.27 0.24 4.21
N ASP A 41 2.82 -0.04 5.39
CA ASP A 41 3.04 1.03 6.36
C ASP A 41 4.22 1.91 5.94
N VAL A 42 4.14 3.21 6.18
CA VAL A 42 5.24 4.15 5.89
C VAL A 42 6.52 3.78 6.64
N ALA A 43 6.41 3.27 7.87
CA ALA A 43 7.55 2.82 8.66
C ALA A 43 8.21 1.57 8.05
N GLU A 44 7.43 0.66 7.44
CA GLU A 44 7.97 -0.51 6.73
C GLU A 44 8.81 -0.07 5.53
N LEU A 45 8.33 0.89 4.74
CA LEU A 45 9.09 1.43 3.60
C LEU A 45 10.41 2.07 4.02
N VAL A 46 10.40 2.82 5.12
CA VAL A 46 11.63 3.39 5.68
C VAL A 46 12.55 2.28 6.18
N GLY A 47 12.01 1.26 6.85
CA GLY A 47 12.76 0.08 7.28
C GLY A 47 13.42 -0.66 6.11
N GLU A 48 12.69 -0.93 5.04
CA GLU A 48 13.20 -1.53 3.81
C GLU A 48 14.34 -0.69 3.22
N ALA A 49 14.17 0.63 3.12
CA ALA A 49 15.19 1.54 2.58
C ALA A 49 16.46 1.60 3.45
N LEU A 50 16.33 1.49 4.77
CA LEU A 50 17.46 1.49 5.70
C LEU A 50 18.19 0.15 5.72
N ILE A 51 17.46 -0.96 5.58
CA ILE A 51 18.00 -2.32 5.67
C ILE A 51 18.60 -2.79 4.32
N GLN A 52 18.15 -2.25 3.18
CA GLN A 52 18.68 -2.59 1.84
C GLN A 52 20.12 -2.10 1.54
N LYS A 53 20.85 -1.58 2.53
CA LYS A 53 22.24 -1.07 2.38
C LYS A 53 23.34 -1.97 2.95
N VAL A 54 23.12 -3.29 3.06
CA VAL A 54 24.17 -4.27 3.41
C VAL A 54 24.32 -5.30 2.31
#